data_AF-A0A0J9SG88-F1
#
_entry.id   AF-A0A0J9SG88-F1
#
_cell.length_a   1.000
_cell.length_b   1.000
_cell.length_c   1.000
_cell.angle_alpha   90.00
_cell.angle_beta   90.00
_cell.angle_gamma   90.00
#
_symmetry.space_group_name_H-M   'P 1'
#
loop_
_entity.id
_entity.type
_entity.pdbx_description
1 polymer ?
#
loop_
_entity_poly.entity_id
_entity_poly.type
_entity_poly.pdbx_seq_one_letter_code
_entity_poly.pdbx_strand_id
1 'polypeptide(L)'
;METFDKCDKRTDSSINDPKIRELLCKLENIIDVWDTISEILRHGGIINTKFCDFLIYWLYDKLKDINFSVVDVNNLYTKFRKKLNSDATKGKCFNFINEEYYRKYVKAYDKNVIKNKKELYEFLDYYNLIKSKLNSGTKSRDQYCNYIKYIFGVYTEMYNQYNSKGLKIYYKELTLFDDIFKKKNEELQFVEKNCTNRCLNLVFKANNKNLCPSTKEKPKESVQESTKPFKIPKTVLNEDYLKESTYIKSVVFY
;
A
#
# COMPACT_ATOMS: atom_id res chain seq x y z
N MET A 1 29.14 4.23 4.93
CA MET A 1 28.07 3.64 5.76
C MET A 1 27.91 4.57 6.95
N GLU A 2 27.20 5.67 6.75
CA GLU A 2 26.94 6.66 7.80
C GLU A 2 25.61 6.32 8.48
N THR A 3 25.65 6.31 9.80
CA THR A 3 24.59 5.89 10.72
C THR A 3 23.34 6.76 10.59
N PHE A 4 22.19 6.16 10.26
CA PHE A 4 20.85 6.77 10.28
C PHE A 4 20.32 7.12 11.69
N ASP A 5 21.20 7.16 12.70
CA ASP A 5 20.83 6.89 14.10
C ASP A 5 20.97 8.10 15.05
N LYS A 6 21.02 9.33 14.52
CA LYS A 6 20.92 10.54 15.35
C LYS A 6 19.56 11.21 15.20
N CYS A 7 18.52 10.51 15.66
CA CYS A 7 17.32 11.21 16.10
C CYS A 7 17.62 11.87 17.45
N ASP A 8 18.11 13.10 17.40
CA ASP A 8 18.22 13.92 18.60
C ASP A 8 16.82 14.04 19.21
N LYS A 9 16.72 13.93 20.54
CA LYS A 9 15.46 14.05 21.29
C LYS A 9 14.95 15.49 21.24
N ARG A 10 14.75 16.08 20.06
CA ARG A 10 13.94 17.28 19.90
C ARG A 10 12.57 16.93 20.43
N THR A 11 12.27 17.42 21.62
CA THR A 11 10.93 17.46 22.18
C THR A 11 10.15 18.45 21.34
N ASP A 12 9.65 17.98 20.20
CA ASP A 12 8.66 18.72 19.44
C ASP A 12 7.40 18.80 20.29
N SER A 13 7.20 19.95 20.94
CA SER A 13 6.09 20.17 21.87
C SER A 13 4.71 20.05 21.20
N SER A 14 4.64 20.05 19.87
CA SER A 14 3.40 19.88 19.13
C SER A 14 3.03 18.42 18.86
N ILE A 15 3.94 17.46 19.07
CA ILE A 15 3.65 16.02 18.97
C ILE A 15 3.90 15.41 20.34
N ASN A 16 2.84 14.92 20.98
CA ASN A 16 2.89 14.37 22.33
C ASN A 16 3.40 12.92 22.34
N ASP A 17 3.05 12.13 21.33
CA ASP A 17 3.44 10.73 21.26
C ASP A 17 4.93 10.55 20.85
N PRO A 18 5.75 9.87 21.66
CA PRO A 18 7.17 9.66 21.37
C PRO A 18 7.41 8.84 20.10
N LYS A 19 6.56 7.85 19.79
CA LYS A 19 6.70 7.03 18.58
C LYS A 19 6.38 7.84 17.33
N ILE A 20 5.43 8.77 17.41
CA ILE A 20 5.14 9.69 16.29
C ILE A 20 6.28 10.69 16.11
N ARG A 21 6.92 11.18 17.18
CA ARG A 21 8.14 12.00 17.07
C ARG A 21 9.29 11.23 16.41
N GLU A 22 9.52 9.99 16.82
CA GLU A 22 10.53 9.12 16.20
C GLU A 22 10.24 8.90 14.71
N LEU A 23 8.98 8.66 14.36
CA LEU A 23 8.55 8.49 12.98
C LEU A 23 8.77 9.75 12.14
N LEU A 24 8.49 10.94 12.69
CA LEU A 24 8.79 12.21 12.03
C LEU A 24 10.29 12.37 11.77
N CYS A 25 11.13 12.05 12.76
CA CYS A 25 12.58 12.12 12.58
C CYS A 25 13.06 11.18 11.45
N LYS A 26 12.56 9.93 11.42
CA LYS A 26 12.88 8.99 10.34
C LYS A 26 12.46 9.54 8.96
N LEU A 27 11.28 10.15 8.86
CA LEU A 27 10.84 10.82 7.64
C LEU A 27 11.77 11.97 7.23
N GLU A 28 12.21 12.80 8.18
CA GLU A 28 13.12 13.91 7.91
C GLU A 28 14.47 13.40 7.38
N ASN A 29 15.02 12.34 7.98
CA ASN A 29 16.25 11.69 7.50
C ASN A 29 16.10 11.17 6.07
N ILE A 30 14.96 10.53 5.73
CA ILE A 30 14.67 10.07 4.36
C ILE A 30 14.62 11.24 3.37
N ILE A 31 14.08 12.39 3.78
CA ILE A 31 14.05 13.60 2.93
C ILE A 31 15.45 14.18 2.73
N ASP A 32 16.30 14.12 3.74
CA ASP A 32 17.66 14.65 3.65
C ASP A 32 18.51 13.87 2.63
N VAL A 33 18.29 12.55 2.50
CA VAL A 33 18.94 11.71 1.47
C VAL A 33 18.11 11.50 0.19
N TRP A 34 17.06 12.31 -0.01
CA TRP A 34 16.09 12.17 -1.10
C TRP A 34 16.73 12.07 -2.48
N ASP A 35 17.73 12.91 -2.76
CA ASP A 35 18.33 13.02 -4.09
C ASP A 35 19.14 11.77 -4.42
N THR A 36 19.92 11.28 -3.45
CA THR A 36 20.63 10.00 -3.55
C THR A 36 19.68 8.84 -3.82
N ILE A 37 18.55 8.78 -3.11
CA ILE A 37 17.55 7.73 -3.31
C ILE A 37 16.93 7.83 -4.70
N SER A 38 16.56 9.05 -5.11
CA SER A 38 15.97 9.31 -6.42
C SER A 38 16.92 8.90 -7.55
N GLU A 39 18.23 9.15 -7.40
CA GLU A 39 19.24 8.70 -8.36
C GLU A 39 19.37 7.19 -8.42
N ILE A 40 19.44 6.50 -7.28
CA ILE A 40 19.49 5.03 -7.23
C ILE A 40 18.26 4.43 -7.93
N LEU A 41 17.07 4.95 -7.60
CA LEU A 41 15.82 4.51 -8.21
C LEU A 41 15.79 4.74 -9.73
N ARG A 42 16.25 5.91 -10.19
CA ARG A 42 16.31 6.23 -11.62
C ARG A 42 17.25 5.29 -12.38
N HIS A 43 18.41 4.94 -11.81
CA HIS A 43 19.32 3.95 -12.42
C HIS A 43 18.66 2.57 -12.53
N GLY A 44 17.80 2.20 -11.57
CA GLY A 44 16.95 1.00 -11.63
C GLY A 44 15.70 1.12 -12.51
N GLY A 45 15.54 2.20 -13.28
CA GLY A 45 14.38 2.42 -14.15
C GLY A 45 13.10 2.85 -13.43
N ILE A 46 13.18 3.26 -12.16
CA ILE A 46 12.04 3.70 -11.35
C ILE A 46 11.85 5.22 -11.49
N ILE A 47 10.65 5.65 -11.85
CA ILE A 47 10.29 7.06 -12.07
C ILE A 47 9.98 7.75 -10.72
N ASN A 48 10.32 9.03 -10.59
CA ASN A 48 10.12 9.85 -9.37
C ASN A 48 8.72 9.78 -8.75
N THR A 49 7.66 9.57 -9.54
CA THR A 49 6.29 9.42 -9.02
C THR A 49 6.12 8.20 -8.12
N LYS A 50 6.90 7.13 -8.34
CA LYS A 50 6.92 5.95 -7.47
C LYS A 50 7.55 6.26 -6.11
N PHE A 51 8.46 7.23 -6.01
CA PHE A 51 9.08 7.57 -4.73
C PHE A 51 8.11 8.25 -3.75
N CYS A 52 7.26 9.15 -4.24
CA CYS A 52 6.17 9.71 -3.43
C CYS A 52 5.26 8.60 -2.88
N ASP A 53 5.00 7.58 -3.71
CA ASP A 53 4.15 6.44 -3.34
C ASP A 53 4.83 5.60 -2.27
N PHE A 54 6.09 5.19 -2.50
CA PHE A 54 6.84 4.44 -1.51
C PHE A 54 6.86 5.14 -0.16
N LEU A 55 7.05 6.46 -0.14
CA LEU A 55 7.10 7.22 1.10
C LEU A 55 5.75 7.26 1.83
N ILE A 56 4.63 7.49 1.14
CA ILE A 56 3.31 7.53 1.80
C ILE A 56 2.88 6.16 2.32
N TYR A 57 3.11 5.09 1.55
CA TYR A 57 2.71 3.75 1.96
C TYR A 57 3.66 3.16 3.00
N TRP A 58 4.94 3.58 3.01
CA TRP A 58 5.84 3.33 4.13
C TRP A 58 5.35 4.01 5.41
N LEU A 59 4.92 5.27 5.33
CA LEU A 59 4.35 5.98 6.48
C LEU A 59 3.10 5.25 7.00
N TYR A 60 2.22 4.79 6.12
CA TYR A 60 1.07 3.95 6.49
C TYR A 60 1.48 2.63 7.17
N ASP A 61 2.55 1.99 6.72
CA ASP A 61 3.11 0.78 7.35
C ASP A 61 3.56 1.03 8.79
N LYS A 62 4.08 2.23 9.09
CA LYS A 62 4.50 2.58 10.45
C LYS A 62 3.32 2.99 11.32
N LEU A 63 2.40 3.78 10.78
CA LEU A 63 1.23 4.27 11.52
C LEU A 63 0.30 3.14 11.98
N LYS A 64 0.13 2.07 11.20
CA LYS A 64 -0.74 0.93 11.60
C LYS A 64 -0.33 0.30 12.95
N ASP A 65 0.96 0.33 13.28
CA ASP A 65 1.53 -0.33 14.46
C ASP A 65 1.62 0.63 15.67
N ILE A 66 1.27 1.91 15.48
CA ILE A 66 1.29 2.94 16.52
C ILE A 66 -0.16 3.23 16.96
N ASN A 67 -0.38 3.39 18.26
CA ASN A 67 -1.62 3.99 18.73
C ASN A 67 -1.40 5.50 18.80
N PHE A 68 -2.10 6.26 17.97
CA PHE A 68 -1.83 7.68 17.78
C PHE A 68 -3.09 8.51 17.93
N SER A 69 -2.92 9.77 18.32
CA SER A 69 -4.00 10.76 18.24
C SER A 69 -4.07 11.37 16.84
N VAL A 70 -5.26 11.81 16.43
CA VAL A 70 -5.46 12.54 15.17
C VAL A 70 -4.62 13.82 15.15
N VAL A 71 -4.46 14.47 16.30
CA VAL A 71 -3.66 15.69 16.46
C VAL A 71 -2.19 15.41 16.16
N ASP A 72 -1.61 14.37 16.75
CA ASP A 72 -0.21 14.00 16.55
C ASP A 72 0.07 13.65 15.08
N VAL A 73 -0.79 12.86 14.44
CA VAL A 73 -0.62 12.51 13.02
C VAL A 73 -0.83 13.71 12.11
N ASN A 74 -1.77 14.60 12.41
CA ASN A 74 -1.92 15.84 11.63
C ASN A 74 -0.67 16.73 11.75
N ASN A 75 -0.08 16.81 12.93
CA ASN A 75 1.15 17.57 13.17
C ASN A 75 2.35 16.92 12.46
N LEU A 76 2.48 15.59 12.48
CA LEU A 76 3.44 14.84 11.68
C LEU A 76 3.30 15.20 10.19
N TYR A 77 2.10 15.08 9.61
CA TYR A 77 1.89 15.41 8.19
C TYR A 77 2.21 16.87 7.88
N THR A 78 1.90 17.78 8.79
CA THR A 78 2.13 19.22 8.59
C THR A 78 3.62 19.53 8.57
N LYS A 79 4.41 18.96 9.48
CA LYS A 79 5.87 19.17 9.53
C LYS A 79 6.59 18.47 8.39
N PHE A 80 6.23 17.22 8.13
CA PHE A 80 6.71 16.46 6.99
C PHE A 80 6.49 17.22 5.66
N ARG A 81 5.29 17.77 5.45
CA ARG A 81 4.99 18.60 4.27
C ARG A 81 5.87 19.84 4.21
N LYS A 82 6.08 20.54 5.33
CA LYS A 82 6.93 21.74 5.37
C LYS A 82 8.38 21.42 4.97
N LYS A 83 8.93 20.31 5.48
CA LYS A 83 10.28 19.83 5.15
C LYS A 83 10.39 19.41 3.68
N LEU A 84 9.39 18.72 3.13
CA LEU A 84 9.37 18.40 1.69
C LEU A 84 9.33 19.66 0.82
N ASN A 85 8.51 20.64 1.20
CA ASN A 85 8.30 21.86 0.42
C ASN A 85 9.42 22.89 0.55
N SER A 86 10.41 22.69 1.45
CA SER A 86 11.58 23.56 1.49
C SER A 86 12.49 23.38 0.26
N ASP A 87 12.28 22.31 -0.51
CA ASP A 87 12.93 22.06 -1.78
C ASP A 87 11.86 21.92 -2.88
N ALA A 88 11.95 22.75 -3.92
CA ALA A 88 10.96 22.79 -5.00
C ALA A 88 10.89 21.49 -5.82
N THR A 89 11.96 20.69 -5.86
CA THR A 89 11.98 19.40 -6.55
C THR A 89 11.29 18.31 -5.73
N LYS A 90 11.50 18.31 -4.41
CA LYS A 90 10.91 17.36 -3.44
C LYS A 90 9.44 17.68 -3.16
N GLY A 91 9.10 18.97 -3.14
CA GLY A 91 7.73 19.49 -2.95
C GLY A 91 6.74 19.13 -4.06
N LYS A 92 7.18 18.46 -5.14
CA LYS A 92 6.26 17.81 -6.10
C LYS A 92 5.49 16.67 -5.46
N CYS A 93 6.11 15.93 -4.54
CA CYS A 93 5.39 14.95 -3.74
C CYS A 93 4.46 15.69 -2.78
N PHE A 94 3.20 15.26 -2.72
CA PHE A 94 2.22 15.87 -1.82
C PHE A 94 2.01 17.37 -2.06
N ASN A 95 2.09 17.86 -3.31
CA ASN A 95 1.66 19.22 -3.61
C ASN A 95 0.14 19.35 -3.48
N PHE A 96 -0.34 19.59 -2.26
CA PHE A 96 -1.76 19.65 -1.93
C PHE A 96 -2.50 20.87 -2.54
N ILE A 97 -1.81 21.75 -3.26
CA ILE A 97 -2.45 22.83 -4.03
C ILE A 97 -2.96 22.27 -5.37
N ASN A 98 -2.27 21.28 -5.93
CA ASN A 98 -2.75 20.57 -7.11
C ASN A 98 -3.81 19.53 -6.69
N GLU A 99 -5.03 19.68 -7.18
CA GLU A 99 -6.17 18.83 -6.84
C GLU A 99 -5.91 17.33 -7.12
N GLU A 100 -5.17 17.02 -8.19
CA GLU A 100 -4.78 15.65 -8.52
C GLU A 100 -3.86 15.04 -7.45
N TYR A 101 -2.87 15.80 -6.99
CA TYR A 101 -1.95 15.37 -5.94
C TYR A 101 -2.63 15.30 -4.57
N TYR A 102 -3.52 16.26 -4.27
CA TYR A 102 -4.34 16.21 -3.06
C TYR A 102 -5.12 14.89 -3.02
N ARG A 103 -5.82 14.53 -4.10
CA ARG A 103 -6.59 13.28 -4.19
C ARG A 103 -5.71 12.03 -4.12
N LYS A 104 -4.50 12.09 -4.68
CA LYS A 104 -3.56 10.95 -4.67
C LYS A 104 -2.96 10.66 -3.30
N TYR A 105 -2.72 11.70 -2.50
CA TYR A 105 -1.97 11.60 -1.26
C TYR A 105 -2.71 12.18 -0.05
N VAL A 106 -4.04 12.09 -0.05
CA VAL A 106 -4.90 12.53 1.06
C VAL A 106 -4.40 11.95 2.38
N LYS A 107 -4.30 12.79 3.42
CA LYS A 107 -3.95 12.36 4.79
C LYS A 107 -4.99 11.37 5.31
N ALA A 108 -4.54 10.26 5.87
CA ALA A 108 -5.40 9.27 6.51
C ALA A 108 -5.15 9.21 8.02
N TYR A 109 -6.23 9.14 8.79
CA TYR A 109 -6.20 9.10 10.25
C TYR A 109 -6.89 7.85 10.82
N ASP A 110 -7.85 7.30 10.08
CA ASP A 110 -8.52 6.06 10.46
C ASP A 110 -7.62 4.86 10.13
N LYS A 111 -7.43 3.96 11.11
CA LYS A 111 -6.54 2.81 10.97
C LYS A 111 -6.99 1.82 9.89
N ASN A 112 -8.30 1.63 9.71
CA ASN A 112 -8.83 0.76 8.66
C ASN A 112 -8.62 1.40 7.28
N VAL A 113 -8.79 2.73 7.17
CA VAL A 113 -8.46 3.46 5.93
C VAL A 113 -6.98 3.29 5.60
N ILE A 114 -6.07 3.50 6.56
CA ILE A 114 -4.61 3.34 6.39
C ILE A 114 -4.28 1.92 5.94
N LYS A 115 -4.85 0.91 6.61
CA LYS A 115 -4.67 -0.51 6.28
C LYS A 115 -5.13 -0.82 4.86
N ASN A 116 -6.36 -0.47 4.52
CA ASN A 116 -6.96 -0.79 3.22
C ASN A 116 -6.22 -0.12 2.06
N LYS A 117 -5.82 1.16 2.22
CA LYS A 117 -4.99 1.87 1.23
C LYS A 117 -3.68 1.13 0.96
N LYS A 118 -2.99 0.74 2.04
CA LYS A 118 -1.72 0.03 1.95
C LYS A 118 -1.86 -1.33 1.28
N GLU A 119 -2.78 -2.17 1.75
CA GLU A 119 -2.93 -3.53 1.25
C GLU A 119 -3.32 -3.54 -0.23
N LEU A 120 -4.25 -2.68 -0.64
CA LEU A 120 -4.64 -2.57 -2.04
C LEU A 120 -3.47 -2.06 -2.91
N TYR A 121 -2.76 -1.02 -2.48
CA TYR A 121 -1.62 -0.50 -3.23
C TYR A 121 -0.49 -1.53 -3.37
N GLU A 122 -0.08 -2.19 -2.29
CA GLU A 122 0.97 -3.21 -2.32
C GLU A 122 0.58 -4.36 -3.25
N PHE A 123 -0.68 -4.81 -3.23
CA PHE A 123 -1.16 -5.80 -4.18
C PHE A 123 -0.99 -5.34 -5.63
N LEU A 124 -1.38 -4.09 -5.94
CA LEU A 124 -1.33 -3.56 -7.31
C LEU A 124 0.10 -3.38 -7.81
N ASP A 125 1.03 -2.91 -6.98
CA ASP A 125 2.44 -2.77 -7.36
C ASP A 125 3.12 -4.14 -7.57
N TYR A 126 2.72 -5.16 -6.80
CA TYR A 126 3.23 -6.53 -6.95
C TYR A 126 2.41 -7.44 -7.88
N TYR A 127 1.36 -6.93 -8.53
CA TYR A 127 0.44 -7.76 -9.29
C TYR A 127 1.12 -8.54 -10.42
N ASN A 128 2.08 -7.94 -11.15
CA ASN A 128 2.82 -8.62 -12.21
C ASN A 128 3.61 -9.84 -11.70
N LEU A 129 4.16 -9.77 -10.48
CA LEU A 129 4.83 -10.91 -9.86
C LEU A 129 3.82 -11.99 -9.47
N ILE A 130 2.68 -11.59 -8.89
CA ILE A 130 1.59 -12.52 -8.55
C ILE A 130 1.08 -13.23 -9.81
N LYS A 131 0.89 -12.48 -10.90
CA LYS A 131 0.48 -13.00 -12.22
C LYS A 131 1.46 -14.05 -12.74
N SER A 132 2.75 -13.77 -12.69
CA SER A 132 3.81 -14.72 -13.08
C SER A 132 3.75 -16.02 -12.25
N LYS A 133 3.56 -15.91 -10.93
CA LYS A 133 3.48 -17.06 -10.02
C LYS A 133 2.17 -17.87 -10.16
N LEU A 134 1.08 -17.23 -10.57
CA LEU A 134 -0.15 -17.94 -10.95
C LEU A 134 0.05 -18.73 -12.24
N ASN A 135 0.72 -18.14 -13.24
CA ASN A 135 0.94 -18.78 -14.54
C ASN A 135 1.88 -19.99 -14.46
N SER A 136 2.82 -20.02 -13.51
CA SER A 136 3.76 -21.14 -13.35
C SER A 136 3.20 -22.38 -12.64
N GLY A 137 1.89 -22.42 -12.37
CA GLY A 137 1.22 -23.63 -11.86
C GLY A 137 1.69 -24.07 -10.47
N THR A 138 2.16 -23.12 -9.65
CA THR A 138 2.77 -23.40 -8.33
C THR A 138 1.82 -24.12 -7.37
N LYS A 139 2.37 -24.94 -6.44
CA LYS A 139 1.63 -25.55 -5.32
C LYS A 139 0.93 -24.50 -4.43
N SER A 140 1.34 -23.24 -4.50
CA SER A 140 0.77 -22.09 -3.78
C SER A 140 -0.38 -21.39 -4.53
N ARG A 141 -0.85 -21.89 -5.67
CA ARG A 141 -1.92 -21.26 -6.47
C ARG A 141 -3.15 -20.90 -5.64
N ASP A 142 -3.64 -21.80 -4.79
CA ASP A 142 -4.79 -21.53 -3.92
C ASP A 142 -4.55 -20.39 -2.92
N GLN A 143 -3.32 -20.28 -2.39
CA GLN A 143 -2.96 -19.20 -1.48
C GLN A 143 -3.02 -17.85 -2.20
N TYR A 144 -2.48 -17.78 -3.43
CA TYR A 144 -2.58 -16.57 -4.26
C TYR A 144 -4.03 -16.24 -4.59
N CYS A 145 -4.84 -17.23 -4.96
CA CYS A 145 -6.24 -17.01 -5.28
C CYS A 145 -7.06 -16.54 -4.06
N ASN A 146 -6.78 -17.06 -2.87
CA ASN A 146 -7.40 -16.59 -1.63
C ASN A 146 -6.97 -15.16 -1.29
N TYR A 147 -5.69 -14.82 -1.48
CA TYR A 147 -5.19 -13.46 -1.30
C TYR A 147 -5.83 -12.48 -2.28
N ILE A 148 -5.94 -12.85 -3.56
CA ILE A 148 -6.60 -12.02 -4.57
C ILE A 148 -8.08 -11.80 -4.23
N LYS A 149 -8.79 -12.85 -3.82
CA LYS A 149 -10.19 -12.72 -3.36
C LYS A 149 -10.32 -11.75 -2.19
N TYR A 150 -9.40 -11.83 -1.21
CA TYR A 150 -9.35 -10.90 -0.09
C TYR A 150 -9.17 -9.45 -0.58
N ILE A 151 -8.19 -9.20 -1.44
CA ILE A 151 -7.91 -7.83 -1.95
C ILE A 151 -9.09 -7.29 -2.78
N PHE A 152 -9.76 -8.14 -3.55
CA PHE A 152 -10.98 -7.76 -4.27
C PHE A 152 -12.09 -7.33 -3.28
N GLY A 153 -12.21 -8.01 -2.14
CA GLY A 153 -13.08 -7.58 -1.04
C GLY A 153 -12.68 -6.22 -0.45
N VAL A 154 -11.39 -5.97 -0.22
CA VAL A 154 -10.87 -4.67 0.24
C VAL A 154 -11.21 -3.56 -0.76
N TYR A 155 -11.03 -3.81 -2.06
CA TYR A 155 -11.44 -2.89 -3.12
C TYR A 155 -12.94 -2.57 -3.05
N THR A 156 -13.81 -3.58 -2.90
CA THR A 156 -15.27 -3.35 -2.78
C THR A 156 -15.61 -2.49 -1.57
N GLU A 157 -14.99 -2.73 -0.42
CA GLU A 157 -15.19 -1.91 0.78
C GLU A 157 -14.80 -0.44 0.50
N MET A 158 -13.62 -0.23 -0.07
CA MET A 158 -13.13 1.10 -0.44
C MET A 158 -14.03 1.79 -1.46
N TYR A 159 -14.47 1.09 -2.50
CA TYR A 159 -15.37 1.60 -3.53
C TYR A 159 -16.72 2.02 -2.95
N ASN A 160 -17.29 1.19 -2.07
CA ASN A 160 -18.54 1.51 -1.39
C ASN A 160 -18.39 2.73 -0.49
N GLN A 161 -17.32 2.82 0.31
CA GLN A 161 -17.05 3.98 1.15
C GLN A 161 -16.82 5.25 0.32
N TYR A 162 -16.12 5.14 -0.82
CA TYR A 162 -15.88 6.26 -1.74
C TYR A 162 -17.20 6.80 -2.31
N ASN A 163 -18.07 5.93 -2.82
CA ASN A 163 -19.32 6.35 -3.46
C ASN A 163 -20.42 6.74 -2.47
N SER A 164 -20.59 6.00 -1.37
CA SER A 164 -21.67 6.26 -0.42
C SER A 164 -21.39 7.43 0.53
N LYS A 165 -20.12 7.66 0.87
CA LYS A 165 -19.71 8.71 1.83
C LYS A 165 -19.00 9.89 1.16
N GLY A 166 -18.83 9.87 -0.17
CA GLY A 166 -18.10 10.90 -0.92
C GLY A 166 -16.62 11.01 -0.53
N LEU A 167 -16.07 9.98 0.12
CA LEU A 167 -14.71 10.00 0.64
C LEU A 167 -13.72 9.80 -0.51
N LYS A 168 -13.21 10.91 -1.05
CA LYS A 168 -12.15 10.90 -2.09
C LYS A 168 -10.81 10.33 -1.62
N ILE A 169 -10.74 9.82 -0.39
CA ILE A 169 -9.53 9.30 0.26
C ILE A 169 -8.95 8.07 -0.43
N TYR A 170 -9.74 7.31 -1.19
CA TYR A 170 -9.30 6.09 -1.90
C TYR A 170 -9.06 6.31 -3.41
N TYR A 171 -9.08 7.55 -3.88
CA TYR A 171 -9.06 7.87 -5.31
C TYR A 171 -7.90 7.19 -6.06
N LYS A 172 -6.69 7.23 -5.50
CA LYS A 172 -5.50 6.65 -6.12
C LYS A 172 -5.61 5.13 -6.28
N GLU A 173 -5.91 4.43 -5.20
CA GLU A 173 -5.92 2.97 -5.20
C GLU A 173 -7.05 2.41 -6.07
N LEU A 174 -8.22 3.04 -6.03
CA LEU A 174 -9.35 2.67 -6.89
C LEU A 174 -9.04 2.90 -8.37
N THR A 175 -8.38 4.01 -8.70
CA THR A 175 -7.98 4.32 -10.08
C THR A 175 -6.97 3.29 -10.60
N LEU A 176 -5.94 2.96 -9.80
CA LEU A 176 -4.94 1.96 -10.16
C LEU A 176 -5.57 0.56 -10.34
N PHE A 177 -6.50 0.18 -9.47
CA PHE A 177 -7.23 -1.07 -9.59
C PHE A 177 -8.07 -1.12 -10.87
N ASP A 178 -8.81 -0.05 -11.15
CA ASP A 178 -9.65 0.05 -12.36
C ASP A 178 -8.80 0.05 -13.64
N ASP A 179 -7.63 0.70 -13.62
CA ASP A 179 -6.69 0.68 -14.74
C ASP A 179 -6.18 -0.73 -15.06
N ILE A 180 -5.90 -1.55 -14.03
CA ILE A 180 -5.43 -2.93 -14.19
C ILE A 180 -6.58 -3.86 -14.59
N PHE A 181 -7.70 -3.84 -13.86
CA PHE A 181 -8.71 -4.89 -13.98
C PHE A 181 -9.95 -4.50 -14.83
N LYS A 182 -10.29 -3.22 -14.98
CA LYS A 182 -11.49 -2.81 -15.74
C LYS A 182 -11.19 -2.36 -17.16
N LYS A 183 -10.15 -1.55 -17.38
CA LYS A 183 -9.92 -0.84 -18.66
C LYS A 183 -9.86 -1.75 -19.89
N LYS A 184 -9.27 -2.95 -19.76
CA LYS A 184 -9.15 -3.93 -20.85
C LYS A 184 -9.81 -5.28 -20.55
N ASN A 185 -10.26 -5.51 -19.31
CA ASN A 185 -10.80 -6.77 -18.80
C ASN A 185 -9.87 -8.01 -18.92
N GLU A 186 -8.77 -7.96 -19.66
CA GLU A 186 -7.81 -9.05 -19.86
C GLU A 186 -7.24 -9.58 -18.53
N GLU A 187 -6.85 -8.68 -17.63
CA GLU A 187 -6.30 -9.08 -16.32
C GLU A 187 -7.36 -9.70 -15.43
N LEU A 188 -8.60 -9.21 -15.47
CA LEU A 188 -9.69 -9.82 -14.74
C LEU A 188 -9.97 -11.23 -15.26
N GLN A 189 -10.07 -11.40 -16.59
CA GLN A 189 -10.25 -12.71 -17.22
C GLN A 189 -9.10 -13.66 -16.89
N PHE A 190 -7.85 -13.17 -16.90
CA PHE A 190 -6.68 -13.96 -16.51
C PHE A 190 -6.82 -14.48 -15.09
N VAL A 191 -7.15 -13.61 -14.13
CA VAL A 191 -7.28 -14.00 -12.73
C VAL A 191 -8.47 -14.94 -12.56
N GLU A 192 -9.61 -14.71 -13.20
CA GLU A 192 -10.78 -15.60 -13.10
C GLU A 192 -10.52 -17.00 -13.64
N LYS A 193 -9.80 -17.10 -14.77
CA LYS A 193 -9.37 -18.39 -15.33
C LYS A 193 -8.41 -19.12 -14.38
N ASN A 194 -7.51 -18.39 -13.72
CA ASN A 194 -6.54 -18.98 -12.81
C ASN A 194 -7.08 -19.21 -11.39
N CYS A 195 -8.12 -18.49 -10.98
CA CYS A 195 -8.73 -18.56 -9.65
C CYS A 195 -10.22 -18.88 -9.78
N THR A 196 -10.50 -20.08 -10.30
CA THR A 196 -11.86 -20.57 -10.52
C THR A 196 -12.63 -20.67 -9.20
N ASN A 197 -13.96 -20.54 -9.27
CA ASN A 197 -14.87 -20.63 -8.11
C ASN A 197 -14.60 -19.59 -7.00
N ARG A 198 -13.95 -18.47 -7.31
CA ARG A 198 -13.74 -17.35 -6.36
C ARG A 198 -14.64 -16.14 -6.61
N CYS A 199 -15.37 -16.15 -7.74
CA CYS A 199 -16.42 -15.16 -8.07
C CYS A 199 -15.91 -13.72 -8.02
N LEU A 200 -14.73 -13.51 -8.61
CA LEU A 200 -14.00 -12.25 -8.52
C LEU A 200 -14.73 -11.14 -9.29
N ASN A 201 -15.39 -11.43 -10.42
CA ASN A 201 -16.21 -10.44 -11.13
C ASN A 201 -17.36 -9.83 -10.31
N LEU A 202 -17.75 -10.41 -9.17
CA LEU A 202 -18.83 -9.86 -8.36
C LEU A 202 -18.50 -8.49 -7.78
N VAL A 203 -17.21 -8.15 -7.59
CA VAL A 203 -16.81 -6.81 -7.11
C VAL A 203 -17.19 -5.68 -8.07
N PHE A 204 -17.48 -6.00 -9.33
CA PHE A 204 -17.89 -5.03 -10.34
C PHE A 204 -19.41 -4.98 -10.57
N LYS A 205 -20.16 -5.90 -9.96
CA LYS A 205 -21.61 -6.00 -10.13
C LYS A 205 -22.29 -5.50 -8.86
N ALA A 206 -22.92 -4.32 -8.92
CA ALA A 206 -23.51 -3.63 -7.77
C ALA A 206 -24.56 -4.45 -6.97
N ASN A 207 -25.12 -5.55 -7.51
CA ASN A 207 -26.30 -6.22 -6.94
C ASN A 207 -26.23 -7.74 -6.74
N ASN A 208 -25.09 -8.41 -6.91
CA ASN A 208 -25.09 -9.87 -7.01
C ASN A 208 -24.35 -10.60 -5.89
N LYS A 209 -24.85 -10.51 -4.66
CA LYS A 209 -24.38 -11.34 -3.53
C LYS A 209 -24.70 -12.83 -3.69
N ASN A 210 -25.64 -13.19 -4.57
CA ASN A 210 -26.21 -14.55 -4.63
C ASN A 210 -25.71 -15.42 -5.80
N LEU A 211 -24.75 -14.95 -6.61
CA LEU A 211 -24.36 -15.62 -7.86
C LEU A 211 -23.04 -16.41 -7.79
N CYS A 212 -22.42 -16.49 -6.61
CA CYS A 212 -21.22 -17.31 -6.45
C CYS A 212 -21.62 -18.76 -6.17
N PRO A 213 -21.32 -19.73 -7.05
CA PRO A 213 -21.50 -21.14 -6.71
C PRO A 213 -20.53 -21.46 -5.58
N SER A 214 -21.06 -21.59 -4.36
CA SER A 214 -20.32 -22.25 -3.29
C SER A 214 -20.11 -23.68 -3.76
N THR A 215 -18.89 -24.03 -4.16
CA THR A 215 -18.52 -25.42 -4.38
C THR A 215 -18.88 -26.17 -3.10
N LYS A 216 -19.91 -27.02 -3.20
CA LYS A 216 -20.31 -27.97 -2.17
C LYS A 216 -19.19 -29.01 -2.03
N GLU A 217 -18.10 -28.66 -1.36
CA GLU A 217 -17.28 -29.65 -0.68
C GLU A 217 -17.63 -29.54 0.81
N LYS A 218 -18.12 -30.66 1.36
CA LYS A 218 -18.57 -30.77 2.75
C LYS A 218 -17.49 -30.20 3.69
N PRO A 219 -17.86 -29.33 4.65
CA PRO A 219 -16.93 -28.92 5.69
C PRO A 219 -16.58 -30.15 6.53
N LYS A 220 -15.31 -30.58 6.49
CA LYS A 220 -14.73 -31.27 7.63
C LYS A 220 -14.38 -30.20 8.65
N GLU A 221 -14.99 -30.36 9.83
CA GLU A 221 -14.94 -29.45 10.96
C GLU A 221 -13.53 -29.05 11.40
N SER A 222 -13.48 -27.83 11.93
CA SER A 222 -12.42 -27.18 12.70
C SER A 222 -11.22 -26.63 11.92
N VAL A 223 -11.32 -25.36 11.50
CA VAL A 223 -10.17 -24.44 11.54
C VAL A 223 -10.66 -23.10 12.05
N GLN A 224 -10.16 -22.71 13.23
CA GLN A 224 -10.34 -21.38 13.80
C GLN A 224 -10.00 -20.30 12.77
N GLU A 225 -10.89 -19.34 12.66
CA GLU A 225 -10.78 -18.12 11.88
C GLU A 225 -9.51 -17.36 12.29
N SER A 226 -8.41 -17.58 11.56
CA SER A 226 -7.17 -16.85 11.79
C SER A 226 -7.17 -15.57 10.96
N THR A 227 -7.57 -14.47 11.60
CA THR A 227 -7.40 -13.07 11.18
C THR A 227 -5.93 -12.62 11.20
N LYS A 228 -5.00 -13.45 10.68
CA LYS A 228 -3.59 -13.06 10.55
C LYS A 228 -3.37 -12.38 9.18
N PRO A 229 -2.77 -11.18 9.13
CA PRO A 229 -2.38 -10.55 7.87
C PRO A 229 -1.43 -11.48 7.11
N PHE A 230 -1.72 -11.70 5.83
CA PHE A 230 -0.82 -12.45 4.95
C PHE A 230 0.51 -11.70 4.85
N LYS A 231 1.53 -12.24 5.52
CA LYS A 231 2.92 -11.87 5.25
C LYS A 231 3.33 -12.65 4.02
N ILE A 232 3.71 -11.95 2.95
CA ILE A 232 4.34 -12.57 1.78
C ILE A 232 5.46 -13.48 2.31
N PRO A 233 5.44 -14.80 2.02
CA PRO A 233 6.47 -15.71 2.52
C PRO A 233 7.83 -15.20 2.05
N LYS A 234 8.77 -15.00 3.00
CA LYS A 234 10.13 -14.51 2.71
C LYS A 234 10.89 -15.38 1.69
N THR A 235 10.44 -16.60 1.47
CA THR A 235 10.96 -17.59 0.52
C THR A 235 10.49 -17.40 -0.93
N VAL A 236 9.61 -16.42 -1.22
CA VAL A 236 8.86 -16.33 -2.50
C VAL A 236 9.27 -15.14 -3.38
N LEU A 237 10.01 -14.17 -2.84
CA LEU A 237 10.58 -13.09 -3.63
C LEU A 237 11.97 -13.53 -4.11
N ASN A 238 12.25 -13.45 -5.41
CA ASN A 238 13.59 -13.77 -5.94
C ASN A 238 14.65 -12.98 -5.18
N GLU A 239 15.76 -13.64 -4.82
CA GLU A 239 16.87 -13.01 -4.10
C GLU A 239 17.36 -11.72 -4.78
N ASP A 240 17.21 -11.56 -6.10
CA ASP A 240 17.71 -10.37 -6.79
C ASP A 240 16.74 -9.18 -6.78
N TYR A 241 15.42 -9.41 -6.85
CA TYR A 241 14.41 -8.36 -6.67
C TYR A 241 14.15 -8.03 -5.19
N LEU A 242 14.27 -9.03 -4.30
CA LEU A 242 14.45 -8.75 -2.88
C LEU A 242 15.76 -8.01 -2.68
N LYS A 243 16.88 -8.34 -3.32
CA LYS A 243 18.11 -7.54 -3.14
C LYS A 243 17.87 -6.11 -3.57
N GLU A 244 17.21 -5.79 -4.68
CA GLU A 244 16.95 -4.38 -5.04
C GLU A 244 15.89 -3.69 -4.16
N SER A 245 14.74 -4.33 -3.91
CA SER A 245 13.68 -3.77 -3.05
C SER A 245 14.06 -3.76 -1.56
N THR A 246 14.85 -4.73 -1.12
CA THR A 246 15.43 -4.82 0.23
C THR A 246 16.66 -3.95 0.34
N TYR A 247 17.45 -3.73 -0.71
CA TYR A 247 18.52 -2.74 -0.74
C TYR A 247 17.92 -1.34 -0.65
N ILE A 248 16.89 -1.03 -1.42
CA ILE A 248 16.16 0.24 -1.26
C ILE A 248 15.51 0.30 0.13
N LYS A 249 14.90 -0.79 0.64
CA LYS A 249 14.35 -0.81 2.00
C LYS A 249 15.44 -0.74 3.10
N SER A 250 16.63 -1.28 2.90
CA SER A 250 17.72 -1.39 3.89
C SER A 250 18.70 -0.22 3.83
N VAL A 251 18.79 0.46 2.69
CA VAL A 251 19.59 1.68 2.51
C VAL A 251 18.79 2.92 2.91
N VAL A 252 17.45 2.86 2.87
CA VAL A 252 16.59 4.03 3.10
C VAL A 252 15.76 3.95 4.38
N PHE A 253 15.36 2.77 4.83
CA PHE A 253 14.27 2.62 5.79
C PHE A 253 14.57 1.69 7.00
N TYR A 254 15.82 1.25 7.17
CA TYR A 254 16.32 0.56 8.36
C TYR A 254 17.46 1.34 9.02
#